data_AF-A0A7X6TZ24-F1
#
_entry.id   AF-A0A7X6TZ24-F1
#
_cell.length_a   1.000
_cell.length_b   1.000
_cell.length_c   1.000
_cell.angle_alpha   90.00
_cell.angle_beta   90.00
_cell.angle_gamma   90.00
#
_symmetry.space_group_name_H-M   'P 1'
#
loop_
_entity.id
_entity.type
_entity.pdbx_description
1 polymer ?
#
loop_
_entity_poly.entity_id
_entity_poly.type
_entity_poly.pdbx_seq_one_letter_code
_entity_poly.pdbx_strand_id
1 'polypeptide(L)'
;MDRYATESCHPVSLDGPLPPDPVFEAGIRRAPRREARLSENERKTALKNALRYIPTQHHEIMAAEFAKELNEHGKIYGYRYRPSGRLYGKPIHEYKGNCIEGKAFQVMIDNNLDFEVALYPYELITYGETGAVCQNWMQYRLIKQYLEMLTEEQTLVLFSGHPVGLFHSPRSAPRVILTNGLMIGQYDNLEDYNRASAMGVSSYGQMTAGGWMYIGPQGIVHGTYNTLLNAGRQQLGIPQEANLAGHLFVSSGLGGMSGAQGMACKIAGGVAIVAEVDPSRIKTRHDQGWV
;
A
#
# COMPACT_ATOMS: atom_id res chain seq x y z
N MET A 1 -30.31 23.56 21.53
CA MET A 1 -29.11 23.32 20.70
C MET A 1 -29.39 22.08 19.88
N ASP A 2 -29.49 22.27 18.58
CA ASP A 2 -29.86 21.23 17.62
C ASP A 2 -28.80 20.13 17.63
N ARG A 3 -29.15 18.93 18.11
CA ARG A 3 -28.22 17.77 18.17
C ARG A 3 -28.02 17.12 16.79
N TYR A 4 -28.63 17.70 15.75
CA TYR A 4 -28.56 17.25 14.36
C TYR A 4 -28.17 18.37 13.40
N ALA A 5 -27.55 19.46 13.89
CA ALA A 5 -26.76 20.29 12.98
C ALA A 5 -25.82 19.32 12.26
N THR A 6 -26.03 19.12 10.96
CA THR A 6 -25.16 18.35 10.09
C THR A 6 -23.77 18.94 10.29
N GLU A 7 -22.99 18.32 11.17
CA GLU A 7 -21.62 18.74 11.43
C GLU A 7 -20.96 18.76 10.07
N SER A 8 -20.56 19.97 9.66
CA SER A 8 -20.07 20.23 8.33
C SER A 8 -18.98 19.22 8.04
N CYS A 9 -19.22 18.31 7.08
CA CYS A 9 -18.15 17.57 6.46
C CYS A 9 -17.20 18.66 5.94
N HIS A 10 -16.04 18.82 6.55
CA HIS A 10 -15.07 19.82 6.14
C HIS A 10 -14.34 19.24 4.93
N PRO A 11 -14.67 19.63 3.68
CA PRO A 11 -13.93 19.15 2.54
C PRO A 11 -12.51 19.70 2.66
N VAL A 12 -11.56 18.80 2.85
CA VAL A 12 -10.13 19.14 2.80
C VAL A 12 -9.69 19.13 1.34
N SER A 13 -9.08 20.22 0.88
CA SER A 13 -8.53 20.36 -0.48
C SER A 13 -7.02 20.52 -0.45
N LEU A 14 -6.37 20.09 -1.54
CA LEU A 14 -4.94 20.33 -1.74
C LEU A 14 -4.72 21.77 -2.19
N ASP A 15 -4.66 22.70 -1.23
CA ASP A 15 -4.50 24.13 -1.55
C ASP A 15 -3.04 24.54 -1.74
N GLY A 16 -2.85 25.73 -2.31
CA GLY A 16 -1.55 26.39 -2.43
C GLY A 16 -0.90 26.32 -3.82
N PRO A 17 0.38 26.70 -3.93
CA PRO A 17 1.12 26.65 -5.18
C PRO A 17 1.35 25.21 -5.62
N LEU A 18 1.52 25.04 -6.93
CA LEU A 18 1.84 23.74 -7.51
C LEU A 18 3.21 23.24 -6.96
N PRO A 19 3.30 22.00 -6.42
CA PRO A 19 4.59 21.48 -5.96
C PRO A 19 5.61 21.40 -7.10
N PRO A 20 6.93 21.45 -6.79
CA PRO A 20 7.97 21.29 -7.80
C PRO A 20 7.90 19.91 -8.46
N ASP A 21 8.63 19.76 -9.56
CA ASP A 21 8.70 18.50 -10.30
C ASP A 21 9.20 17.35 -9.40
N PRO A 22 8.62 16.14 -9.54
CA PRO A 22 9.02 15.01 -8.71
C PRO A 22 10.46 14.58 -9.03
N VAL A 23 11.25 14.34 -7.99
CA VAL A 23 12.61 13.82 -8.08
C VAL A 23 12.61 12.34 -7.67
N PHE A 24 13.22 11.50 -8.50
CA PHE A 24 13.35 10.06 -8.27
C PHE A 24 14.82 9.68 -8.12
N GLU A 25 15.14 8.94 -7.06
CA GLU A 25 16.46 8.38 -6.82
C GLU A 25 16.71 7.20 -7.77
N ALA A 26 17.89 7.18 -8.38
CA ALA A 26 18.29 6.09 -9.25
C ALA A 26 18.46 4.79 -8.45
N GLY A 27 18.16 3.65 -9.09
CA GLY A 27 18.32 2.32 -8.49
C GLY A 27 17.17 1.87 -7.60
N ILE A 28 16.21 2.74 -7.30
CA ILE A 28 14.97 2.35 -6.60
C ILE A 28 14.00 1.71 -7.59
N ARG A 29 13.45 0.55 -7.22
CA ARG A 29 12.53 -0.22 -8.06
C ARG A 29 11.27 0.59 -8.39
N ARG A 30 10.80 0.44 -9.63
CA ARG A 30 9.59 1.08 -10.16
C ARG A 30 8.59 0.02 -10.58
N ALA A 31 7.31 0.28 -10.39
CA ALA A 31 6.27 -0.63 -10.83
C ALA A 31 6.27 -0.76 -12.36
N PRO A 32 5.98 -1.96 -12.90
CA PRO A 32 5.74 -2.10 -14.32
C PRO A 32 4.49 -1.33 -14.74
N ARG A 33 4.41 -1.01 -16.03
CA ARG A 33 3.21 -0.42 -16.63
C ARG A 33 1.98 -1.27 -16.31
N ARG A 34 0.87 -0.61 -15.96
CA ARG A 34 -0.43 -1.24 -15.75
C ARG A 34 -1.18 -1.35 -17.07
N GLU A 35 -1.68 -2.55 -17.36
CA GLU A 35 -2.48 -2.80 -18.55
C GLU A 35 -3.95 -2.53 -18.24
N ALA A 36 -4.50 -1.47 -18.83
CA ALA A 36 -5.92 -1.17 -18.80
C ALA A 36 -6.36 -0.66 -20.18
N ARG A 37 -7.33 -1.34 -20.79
CA ARG A 37 -7.92 -0.94 -22.07
C ARG A 37 -9.01 0.09 -21.82
N LEU A 38 -8.62 1.36 -21.72
CA LEU A 38 -9.56 2.47 -21.58
C LEU A 38 -9.95 3.03 -22.95
N SER A 39 -11.25 3.20 -23.18
CA SER A 39 -11.74 4.00 -24.30
C SER A 39 -11.36 5.48 -24.15
N GLU A 40 -11.47 6.27 -25.22
CA GLU A 40 -11.16 7.70 -25.18
C GLU A 40 -11.98 8.46 -24.12
N ASN A 41 -13.26 8.13 -23.98
CA ASN A 41 -14.13 8.72 -22.97
C ASN A 41 -13.68 8.36 -21.55
N GLU A 42 -13.19 7.15 -21.34
CA GLU A 42 -12.73 6.72 -20.02
C GLU A 42 -11.39 7.31 -19.65
N ARG A 43 -10.52 7.52 -20.63
CA ARG A 43 -9.28 8.28 -20.43
C ARG A 43 -9.60 9.71 -20.02
N LYS A 44 -10.58 10.37 -20.66
CA LYS A 44 -11.08 11.69 -20.22
C LYS A 44 -11.65 11.63 -18.81
N THR A 45 -12.43 10.59 -18.47
CA THR A 45 -12.97 10.39 -17.12
C THR A 45 -11.87 10.14 -16.08
N ALA A 46 -10.84 9.37 -16.39
CA ALA A 46 -9.70 9.13 -15.52
C ALA A 46 -8.97 10.44 -15.17
N LEU A 47 -8.76 11.31 -16.16
CA LEU A 47 -8.18 12.65 -15.96
C LEU A 47 -9.08 13.51 -15.07
N LYS A 48 -10.38 13.59 -15.36
CA LYS A 48 -11.35 14.31 -14.51
C LYS A 48 -11.36 13.79 -13.07
N ASN A 49 -11.32 12.48 -12.90
CA ASN A 49 -11.26 11.82 -11.60
C ASN A 49 -9.99 12.14 -10.83
N ALA A 50 -8.84 12.30 -11.49
CA ALA A 50 -7.61 12.74 -10.83
C ALA A 50 -7.65 14.25 -10.51
N LEU A 51 -8.14 15.07 -11.44
CA LEU A 51 -8.24 16.52 -11.29
C LEU A 51 -9.21 16.97 -10.19
N ARG A 52 -10.14 16.10 -9.75
CA ARG A 52 -11.04 16.39 -8.62
C ARG A 52 -10.31 16.73 -7.31
N TYR A 53 -9.05 16.32 -7.18
CA TYR A 53 -8.21 16.59 -6.01
C TYR A 53 -7.37 17.87 -6.15
N ILE A 54 -7.36 18.49 -7.33
CA ILE A 54 -6.45 19.58 -7.69
C ILE A 54 -7.24 20.90 -7.74
N PRO A 55 -6.68 22.03 -7.24
CA PRO A 55 -7.28 23.34 -7.45
C PRO A 55 -7.43 23.68 -8.93
N THR A 56 -8.54 24.29 -9.30
CA THR A 56 -8.91 24.55 -10.71
C THR A 56 -7.87 25.38 -11.46
N GLN A 57 -7.17 26.30 -10.78
CA GLN A 57 -6.11 27.10 -11.39
C GLN A 57 -4.92 26.27 -11.91
N HIS A 58 -4.74 25.04 -11.41
CA HIS A 58 -3.64 24.15 -11.82
C HIS A 58 -4.10 23.07 -12.80
N HIS A 59 -5.39 23.04 -13.19
CA HIS A 59 -5.95 21.95 -13.99
C HIS A 59 -5.31 21.82 -15.36
N GLU A 60 -4.97 22.93 -16.03
CA GLU A 60 -4.37 22.89 -17.36
C GLU A 60 -3.03 22.15 -17.36
N ILE A 61 -2.15 22.52 -16.41
CA ILE A 61 -0.83 21.89 -16.23
C ILE A 61 -0.99 20.43 -15.79
N MET A 62 -1.80 20.18 -14.76
CA MET A 62 -1.96 18.84 -14.19
C MET A 62 -2.67 17.87 -15.14
N ALA A 63 -3.58 18.34 -16.00
CA ALA A 63 -4.23 17.50 -17.00
C ALA A 63 -3.21 16.92 -17.98
N ALA A 64 -2.24 17.72 -18.43
CA ALA A 64 -1.18 17.29 -19.33
C ALA A 64 -0.27 16.25 -18.65
N GLU A 65 0.12 16.48 -17.40
CA GLU A 65 0.94 15.54 -16.62
C GLU A 65 0.23 14.23 -16.33
N PHE A 66 -1.03 14.28 -15.90
CA PHE A 66 -1.82 13.08 -15.65
C PHE A 66 -2.07 12.30 -16.95
N ALA A 67 -2.23 12.98 -18.09
CA ALA A 67 -2.34 12.31 -19.38
C ALA A 67 -1.03 11.60 -19.76
N LYS A 68 0.12 12.22 -19.47
CA LYS A 68 1.43 11.61 -19.65
C LYS A 68 1.61 10.39 -18.73
N GLU A 69 1.32 10.51 -17.44
CA GLU A 69 1.42 9.38 -16.50
C GLU A 69 0.50 8.22 -16.91
N LEU A 70 -0.75 8.50 -17.28
CA LEU A 70 -1.68 7.49 -17.76
C LEU A 70 -1.15 6.81 -19.04
N ASN A 71 -0.48 7.58 -19.90
CA ASN A 71 0.12 7.06 -21.13
C ASN A 71 1.40 6.26 -20.91
N GLU A 72 2.21 6.56 -19.91
CA GLU A 72 3.50 5.92 -19.66
C GLU A 72 3.37 4.73 -18.71
N HIS A 73 2.48 4.84 -17.72
CA HIS A 73 2.34 3.86 -16.64
C HIS A 73 1.00 3.14 -16.64
N GLY A 74 0.05 3.55 -17.48
CA GLY A 74 -1.30 2.97 -17.50
C GLY A 74 -2.16 3.35 -16.29
N LYS A 75 -1.67 4.24 -15.43
CA LYS A 75 -2.34 4.74 -14.24
C LYS A 75 -1.78 6.13 -13.88
N ILE A 76 -2.61 6.95 -13.26
CA ILE A 76 -2.22 8.25 -12.70
C ILE A 76 -1.81 8.04 -11.23
N TYR A 77 -0.54 8.24 -10.92
CA TYR A 77 0.02 8.21 -9.57
C TYR A 77 0.07 9.61 -8.94
N GLY A 78 0.09 10.65 -9.76
CA GLY A 78 0.21 12.05 -9.37
C GLY A 78 1.54 12.33 -8.71
N TYR A 79 2.63 11.95 -9.35
CA TYR A 79 3.97 11.97 -8.76
C TYR A 79 4.37 13.33 -8.19
N ARG A 80 3.92 14.42 -8.83
CA ARG A 80 4.14 15.79 -8.34
C ARG A 80 3.70 16.02 -6.90
N TYR A 81 2.67 15.30 -6.43
CA TYR A 81 2.16 15.42 -5.06
C TYR A 81 2.87 14.49 -4.06
N ARG A 82 3.84 13.68 -4.50
CA ARG A 82 4.67 12.89 -3.60
C ARG A 82 5.52 13.80 -2.70
N PRO A 83 5.58 13.56 -1.37
CA PRO A 83 6.55 14.25 -0.51
C PRO A 83 8.00 13.97 -0.95
N SER A 84 8.89 14.96 -0.87
CA SER A 84 10.31 14.77 -1.19
C SER A 84 11.02 13.89 -0.15
N GLY A 85 12.10 13.23 -0.57
CA GLY A 85 12.92 12.38 0.30
C GLY A 85 12.32 11.01 0.61
N ARG A 86 12.99 10.24 1.48
CA ARG A 86 12.56 8.93 1.98
C ARG A 86 11.42 9.10 2.97
N LEU A 87 10.34 8.34 2.77
CA LEU A 87 9.28 8.15 3.77
C LEU A 87 9.68 6.97 4.66
N TYR A 88 9.43 7.07 5.95
CA TYR A 88 9.63 5.97 6.90
C TYR A 88 8.81 6.25 8.17
N GLY A 89 8.48 5.20 8.92
CA GLY A 89 7.77 5.34 10.18
C GLY A 89 8.65 6.02 11.23
N LYS A 90 8.29 7.24 11.63
CA LYS A 90 9.00 8.01 12.66
C LYS A 90 8.45 7.74 14.06
N PRO A 91 9.16 8.13 15.14
CA PRO A 91 8.57 8.21 16.48
C PRO A 91 7.25 8.98 16.48
N ILE A 92 6.23 8.44 17.16
CA ILE A 92 4.85 8.95 17.10
C ILE A 92 4.70 10.43 17.50
N HIS A 93 5.58 10.94 18.37
CA HIS A 93 5.56 12.32 18.84
C HIS A 93 5.99 13.34 17.77
N GLU A 94 6.65 12.90 16.69
CA GLU A 94 7.00 13.75 15.54
C GLU A 94 5.81 14.02 14.61
N TYR A 95 4.73 13.26 14.74
CA TYR A 95 3.52 13.42 13.93
C TYR A 95 2.57 14.44 14.54
N LYS A 96 2.02 15.31 13.70
CA LYS A 96 0.93 16.22 14.04
C LYS A 96 -0.39 15.45 14.11
N GLY A 97 -1.29 15.87 14.99
CA GLY A 97 -2.59 15.21 15.14
C GLY A 97 -3.32 15.61 16.42
N ASN A 98 -4.65 15.61 16.37
CA ASN A 98 -5.52 15.90 17.51
C ASN A 98 -5.80 14.68 18.40
N CYS A 99 -5.49 13.45 17.95
CA CYS A 99 -5.56 12.23 18.75
C CYS A 99 -4.35 11.31 18.49
N ILE A 100 -4.12 10.32 19.38
CA ILE A 100 -2.98 9.40 19.29
C ILE A 100 -3.14 8.46 18.10
N GLU A 101 -4.36 7.99 17.85
CA GLU A 101 -4.66 7.05 16.77
C GLU A 101 -4.38 7.69 15.40
N GLY A 102 -4.77 8.96 15.21
CA GLY A 102 -4.45 9.71 14.00
C GLY A 102 -2.94 9.79 13.74
N LYS A 103 -2.14 10.00 14.78
CA LYS A 103 -0.66 9.98 14.69
C LYS A 103 -0.14 8.57 14.41
N ALA A 104 -0.67 7.55 15.07
CA ALA A 104 -0.26 6.17 14.89
C ALA A 104 -0.50 5.69 13.45
N PHE A 105 -1.66 5.96 12.86
CA PHE A 105 -1.92 5.62 11.45
C PHE A 105 -0.92 6.29 10.51
N GLN A 106 -0.51 7.52 10.80
CA GLN A 106 0.50 8.20 10.00
C GLN A 106 1.87 7.51 10.04
N VAL A 107 2.30 7.00 11.21
CA VAL A 107 3.51 6.17 11.36
C VAL A 107 3.40 4.95 10.45
N MET A 108 2.28 4.24 10.53
CA MET A 108 2.09 2.99 9.82
C MET A 108 2.01 3.16 8.30
N ILE A 109 1.36 4.22 7.83
CA ILE A 109 1.32 4.59 6.40
C ILE A 109 2.73 4.86 5.88
N ASP A 110 3.55 5.65 6.61
CA ASP A 110 4.89 5.98 6.15
C ASP A 110 5.82 4.76 6.17
N ASN A 111 5.67 3.86 7.16
CA ASN A 111 6.34 2.57 7.18
C ASN A 111 5.98 1.70 5.97
N ASN A 112 4.70 1.64 5.58
CA ASN A 112 4.26 0.90 4.39
C ASN A 112 4.83 1.45 3.06
N LEU A 113 5.30 2.70 3.06
CA LEU A 113 5.89 3.39 1.91
C LEU A 113 7.42 3.57 2.02
N ASP A 114 8.03 3.00 3.05
CA ASP A 114 9.47 3.06 3.23
C ASP A 114 10.19 2.33 2.11
N PHE A 115 11.31 2.89 1.63
CA PHE A 115 12.12 2.31 0.56
C PHE A 115 12.77 0.99 0.96
N GLU A 116 12.91 0.75 2.27
CA GLU A 116 13.38 -0.53 2.81
C GLU A 116 12.27 -1.58 2.98
N VAL A 117 11.00 -1.16 2.89
CA VAL A 117 9.83 -2.01 3.15
C VAL A 117 9.00 -2.24 1.89
N ALA A 118 8.66 -1.16 1.18
CA ALA A 118 7.78 -1.16 0.03
C ALA A 118 8.48 -1.69 -1.23
N LEU A 119 7.73 -2.42 -2.04
CA LEU A 119 8.21 -2.98 -3.29
C LEU A 119 8.44 -1.92 -4.37
N TYR A 120 7.48 -1.00 -4.54
CA TYR A 120 7.57 0.13 -5.46
C TYR A 120 7.13 1.40 -4.72
N PRO A 121 8.03 1.99 -3.90
CA PRO A 121 7.67 3.07 -2.99
C PRO A 121 7.16 4.32 -3.73
N TYR A 122 7.64 4.59 -4.94
CA TYR A 122 7.18 5.71 -5.77
C TYR A 122 5.76 5.53 -6.32
N GLU A 123 5.29 4.29 -6.46
CA GLU A 123 3.96 3.94 -6.97
C GLU A 123 2.97 3.57 -5.86
N LEU A 124 3.34 3.83 -4.60
CA LEU A 124 2.56 3.52 -3.39
C LEU A 124 2.30 2.03 -3.15
N ILE A 125 3.14 1.14 -3.72
CA ILE A 125 2.93 -0.31 -3.66
C ILE A 125 3.87 -0.93 -2.64
N THR A 126 3.28 -1.53 -1.62
CA THR A 126 4.00 -2.14 -0.51
C THR A 126 4.46 -3.55 -0.86
N TYR A 127 3.58 -4.43 -1.35
CA TYR A 127 3.93 -5.81 -1.71
C TYR A 127 2.94 -6.44 -2.69
N GLY A 128 3.20 -7.67 -3.13
CA GLY A 128 2.31 -8.43 -4.00
C GLY A 128 2.16 -7.84 -5.41
N GLU A 129 3.17 -7.12 -5.90
CA GLU A 129 3.21 -6.42 -7.21
C GLU A 129 2.20 -5.29 -7.41
N THR A 130 1.04 -5.32 -6.75
CA THR A 130 -0.06 -4.35 -6.92
C THR A 130 -0.67 -3.86 -5.60
N GLY A 131 -0.33 -4.49 -4.46
CA GLY A 131 -0.87 -4.14 -3.14
C GLY A 131 -0.45 -2.74 -2.71
N ALA A 132 -1.36 -1.78 -2.79
CA ALA A 132 -1.09 -0.36 -2.61
C ALA A 132 -1.69 0.22 -1.33
N VAL A 133 -1.02 1.25 -0.79
CA VAL A 133 -1.46 2.01 0.39
C VAL A 133 -2.70 2.85 0.10
N CYS A 134 -2.71 3.51 -1.06
CA CYS A 134 -3.83 4.23 -1.65
C CYS A 134 -3.57 4.39 -3.15
N GLN A 135 -4.47 5.02 -3.89
CA GLN A 135 -4.42 4.98 -5.35
C GLN A 135 -3.37 5.90 -5.97
N ASN A 136 -3.16 7.08 -5.38
CA ASN A 136 -2.27 8.13 -5.87
C ASN A 136 -1.78 9.03 -4.73
N TRP A 137 -0.79 9.88 -5.00
CA TRP A 137 -0.17 10.75 -4.01
C TRP A 137 -1.06 11.92 -3.57
N MET A 138 -2.05 12.33 -4.37
CA MET A 138 -3.05 13.31 -3.94
C MET A 138 -3.87 12.74 -2.77
N GLN A 139 -4.33 11.49 -2.90
CA GLN A 139 -5.02 10.79 -1.83
C GLN A 139 -4.14 10.63 -0.60
N TYR A 140 -2.87 10.23 -0.75
CA TYR A 140 -1.92 10.17 0.37
C TYR A 140 -1.91 11.50 1.16
N ARG A 141 -1.73 12.64 0.47
CA ARG A 141 -1.68 13.95 1.13
C ARG A 141 -2.98 14.29 1.86
N LEU A 142 -4.12 14.05 1.23
CA LEU A 142 -5.42 14.29 1.85
C LEU A 142 -5.65 13.38 3.07
N ILE A 143 -5.28 12.10 2.98
CA ILE A 143 -5.35 11.16 4.12
C ILE A 143 -4.52 11.70 5.28
N LYS A 144 -3.27 12.13 5.04
CA LYS A 144 -2.42 12.70 6.11
C LYS A 144 -3.07 13.94 6.73
N GLN A 145 -3.61 14.86 5.93
CA GLN A 145 -4.30 16.05 6.44
C GLN A 145 -5.54 15.68 7.28
N TYR A 146 -6.37 14.74 6.83
CA TYR A 146 -7.51 14.26 7.61
C TYR A 146 -7.08 13.59 8.92
N LEU A 147 -5.99 12.81 8.91
CA LEU A 147 -5.46 12.18 10.12
C LEU A 147 -4.87 13.20 11.12
N GLU A 148 -4.35 14.33 10.64
CA GLU A 148 -3.93 15.44 11.50
C GLU A 148 -5.15 16.12 12.17
N MET A 149 -6.27 16.25 11.45
CA MET A 149 -7.50 16.87 11.95
C MET A 149 -8.35 15.94 12.82
N LEU A 150 -8.24 14.62 12.62
CA LEU A 150 -9.04 13.58 13.26
C LEU A 150 -9.03 13.70 14.78
N THR A 151 -10.21 13.73 15.37
CA THR A 151 -10.42 13.72 16.83
C THR A 151 -10.86 12.33 17.32
N GLU A 152 -10.95 12.16 18.64
CA GLU A 152 -11.46 10.93 19.25
C GLU A 152 -12.97 10.70 19.03
N GLU A 153 -13.70 11.71 18.54
CA GLU A 153 -15.16 11.66 18.31
C GLU A 153 -15.50 11.67 16.81
N GLN A 154 -14.52 11.27 15.99
CA GLN A 154 -14.67 11.19 14.54
C GLN A 154 -14.11 9.87 14.00
N THR A 155 -14.59 9.50 12.82
CA THR A 155 -14.06 8.39 12.02
C THR A 155 -13.76 8.88 10.61
N LEU A 156 -12.53 8.65 10.15
CA LEU A 156 -12.17 8.84 8.75
C LEU A 156 -12.66 7.65 7.92
N VAL A 157 -13.43 7.92 6.87
CA VAL A 157 -13.94 6.90 5.95
C VAL A 157 -13.16 6.96 4.63
N LEU A 158 -12.63 5.82 4.18
CA LEU A 158 -11.91 5.70 2.90
C LEU A 158 -12.53 4.67 1.98
N PHE A 159 -12.69 5.05 0.71
CA PHE A 159 -13.17 4.20 -0.37
C PHE A 159 -12.03 3.92 -1.35
N SER A 160 -11.42 2.74 -1.25
CA SER A 160 -10.28 2.33 -2.09
C SER A 160 -9.16 3.37 -2.17
N GLY A 161 -8.80 3.94 -1.00
CA GLY A 161 -7.81 5.00 -0.87
C GLY A 161 -8.35 6.42 -1.03
N HIS A 162 -9.56 6.65 -1.56
CA HIS A 162 -10.16 7.98 -1.56
C HIS A 162 -10.68 8.34 -0.16
N PRO A 163 -10.17 9.40 0.49
CA PRO A 163 -10.73 9.85 1.77
C PRO A 163 -12.06 10.57 1.51
N VAL A 164 -13.16 9.94 1.91
CA VAL A 164 -14.52 10.48 1.77
C VAL A 164 -14.71 11.66 2.72
N GLY A 165 -14.17 11.56 3.94
CA GLY A 165 -14.21 12.62 4.93
C GLY A 165 -14.20 12.10 6.36
N LEU A 166 -14.30 13.03 7.31
CA LEU A 166 -14.48 12.78 8.73
C LEU A 166 -15.97 12.82 9.08
N PHE A 167 -16.44 11.82 9.80
CA PHE A 167 -17.81 11.71 10.26
C PHE A 167 -17.84 11.58 11.78
N HIS A 168 -18.83 12.19 12.42
CA HIS A 168 -19.04 12.03 13.86
C HIS A 168 -19.16 10.55 14.24
N SER A 169 -18.47 10.14 15.29
CA SER A 169 -18.56 8.78 15.84
C SER A 169 -18.26 8.78 17.35
N PRO A 170 -18.81 7.81 18.12
CA PRO A 170 -18.47 7.71 19.54
C PRO A 170 -17.01 7.30 19.73
N ARG A 171 -16.40 7.64 20.87
CA ARG A 171 -14.99 7.31 21.18
C ARG A 171 -14.66 5.81 21.09
N SER A 172 -15.63 4.93 21.29
CA SER A 172 -15.48 3.48 21.14
C SER A 172 -15.42 2.99 19.68
N ALA A 173 -15.81 3.82 18.71
CA ALA A 173 -15.78 3.46 17.30
C ALA A 173 -14.34 3.41 16.75
N PRO A 174 -14.09 2.68 15.65
CA PRO A 174 -12.84 2.78 14.92
C PRO A 174 -12.58 4.22 14.44
N ARG A 175 -11.35 4.68 14.59
CA ARG A 175 -10.92 6.01 14.12
C ARG A 175 -10.76 6.08 12.59
N VAL A 176 -10.59 4.94 11.93
CA VAL A 176 -10.55 4.79 10.48
C VAL A 176 -11.39 3.59 10.05
N ILE A 177 -12.21 3.75 9.03
CA ILE A 177 -12.86 2.66 8.30
C ILE A 177 -12.43 2.78 6.84
N LEU A 178 -11.84 1.70 6.30
CA LEU A 178 -11.37 1.67 4.93
C LEU A 178 -11.87 0.43 4.20
N THR A 179 -12.17 0.62 2.92
CA THR A 179 -12.42 -0.46 1.98
C THR A 179 -11.38 -0.39 0.86
N ASN A 180 -11.00 -1.53 0.29
CA ASN A 180 -10.08 -1.59 -0.84
C ASN A 180 -10.59 -2.61 -1.85
N GLY A 181 -10.80 -2.17 -3.10
CA GLY A 181 -11.07 -3.09 -4.20
C GLY A 181 -12.44 -3.76 -4.15
N LEU A 182 -13.40 -3.23 -3.39
CA LEU A 182 -14.76 -3.78 -3.37
C LEU A 182 -15.43 -3.52 -4.72
N MET A 183 -15.70 -4.59 -5.45
CA MET A 183 -16.39 -4.59 -6.74
C MET A 183 -17.76 -5.26 -6.59
N ILE A 184 -18.72 -4.85 -7.42
CA ILE A 184 -19.97 -5.59 -7.58
C ILE A 184 -19.63 -6.94 -8.21
N GLY A 185 -20.16 -8.04 -7.70
CA GLY A 185 -19.71 -9.40 -8.07
C GLY A 185 -19.68 -9.71 -9.57
N GLN A 186 -20.60 -9.15 -10.38
CA GLN A 186 -20.57 -9.30 -11.84
C GLN A 186 -19.32 -8.68 -12.50
N TYR A 187 -18.72 -7.67 -11.88
CA TYR A 187 -17.54 -6.93 -12.32
C TYR A 187 -16.29 -7.25 -11.48
N ASP A 188 -16.36 -8.23 -10.57
CA ASP A 188 -15.22 -8.66 -9.77
C ASP A 188 -14.32 -9.61 -10.58
N ASN A 189 -13.73 -9.06 -11.62
CA ASN A 189 -12.79 -9.73 -12.51
C ASN A 189 -11.60 -8.80 -12.82
N LEU A 190 -10.51 -9.39 -13.31
CA LEU A 190 -9.25 -8.65 -13.50
C LEU A 190 -9.36 -7.53 -14.54
N GLU A 191 -10.13 -7.72 -15.61
CA GLU A 191 -10.30 -6.72 -16.66
C GLU A 191 -11.02 -5.47 -16.13
N ASP A 192 -12.18 -5.67 -15.50
CA ASP A 192 -12.97 -4.59 -14.93
C ASP A 192 -12.25 -3.92 -13.74
N TYR A 193 -11.55 -4.69 -12.91
CA TYR A 193 -10.71 -4.13 -11.85
C TYR A 193 -9.58 -3.26 -12.42
N ASN A 194 -8.85 -3.71 -13.45
CA ASN A 194 -7.77 -2.92 -14.04
C ASN A 194 -8.29 -1.62 -14.65
N ARG A 195 -9.44 -1.69 -15.33
CA ARG A 195 -10.17 -0.52 -15.84
C ARG A 195 -10.55 0.45 -14.73
N ALA A 196 -11.17 -0.04 -13.65
CA ALA A 196 -11.56 0.75 -12.48
C ALA A 196 -10.34 1.38 -11.76
N SER A 197 -9.24 0.65 -11.66
CA SER A 197 -7.99 1.10 -11.05
C SER A 197 -7.34 2.22 -11.87
N ALA A 198 -7.27 2.07 -13.20
CA ALA A 198 -6.75 3.10 -14.10
C ALA A 198 -7.64 4.36 -14.14
N MET A 199 -8.96 4.19 -13.98
CA MET A 199 -9.92 5.30 -13.94
C MET A 199 -9.96 6.08 -12.63
N GLY A 200 -9.22 5.69 -11.59
CA GLY A 200 -9.24 6.46 -10.34
C GLY A 200 -10.41 6.09 -9.41
N VAL A 201 -11.00 4.89 -9.53
CA VAL A 201 -12.21 4.48 -8.76
C VAL A 201 -12.07 3.18 -7.95
N SER A 202 -10.96 2.44 -8.09
CA SER A 202 -10.67 1.26 -7.27
C SER A 202 -9.17 1.11 -6.99
N SER A 203 -8.80 0.41 -5.93
CA SER A 203 -7.41 0.15 -5.54
C SER A 203 -7.31 -1.16 -4.78
N TYR A 204 -6.40 -2.02 -5.19
CA TYR A 204 -6.10 -3.27 -4.50
C TYR A 204 -5.17 -3.00 -3.32
N GLY A 205 -5.69 -3.16 -2.11
CA GLY A 205 -4.93 -2.96 -0.86
C GLY A 205 -4.23 -4.22 -0.37
N GLN A 206 -4.38 -5.34 -1.08
CA GLN A 206 -4.14 -6.67 -0.55
C GLN A 206 -4.65 -6.82 0.90
N MET A 207 -3.85 -7.35 1.83
CA MET A 207 -4.23 -7.47 3.24
C MET A 207 -3.69 -6.28 4.04
N THR A 208 -2.37 -6.14 4.10
CA THR A 208 -1.71 -5.18 5.02
C THR A 208 -1.16 -3.93 4.32
N ALA A 209 -1.20 -3.87 2.98
CA ALA A 209 -0.74 -2.70 2.22
C ALA A 209 -1.74 -1.55 2.37
N GLY A 210 -2.99 -1.78 1.96
CA GLY A 210 -4.09 -0.84 2.12
C GLY A 210 -4.70 -0.83 3.52
N GLY A 211 -4.36 -1.81 4.36
CA GLY A 211 -4.67 -1.81 5.80
C GLY A 211 -3.64 -1.10 6.67
N TRP A 212 -2.56 -0.57 6.07
CA TRP A 212 -1.50 0.19 6.76
C TRP A 212 -0.90 -0.54 7.95
N MET A 213 -0.45 -1.78 7.75
CA MET A 213 0.11 -2.61 8.82
C MET A 213 1.12 -3.64 8.34
N TYR A 214 1.82 -3.36 7.24
CA TYR A 214 2.85 -4.27 6.73
C TYR A 214 4.19 -4.02 7.43
N ILE A 215 4.71 -5.04 8.08
CA ILE A 215 5.95 -4.96 8.89
C ILE A 215 7.13 -5.65 8.21
N GLY A 216 7.14 -5.66 6.88
CA GLY A 216 8.10 -6.45 6.13
C GLY A 216 7.84 -7.95 6.22
N PRO A 217 8.84 -8.77 5.86
CA PRO A 217 8.65 -10.20 5.70
C PRO A 217 8.59 -11.00 7.01
N GLN A 218 8.83 -10.38 8.18
CA GLN A 218 8.83 -11.07 9.49
C GLN A 218 7.54 -11.83 9.77
N GLY A 219 6.37 -11.25 9.45
CA GLY A 219 5.08 -11.92 9.66
C GLY A 219 4.96 -13.24 8.90
N ILE A 220 5.59 -13.33 7.72
CA ILE A 220 5.55 -14.55 6.89
C ILE A 220 6.54 -15.60 7.40
N VAL A 221 7.68 -15.22 8.00
CA VAL A 221 8.64 -16.19 8.57
C VAL A 221 7.95 -17.11 9.57
N HIS A 222 7.17 -16.55 10.49
CA HIS A 222 6.45 -17.33 11.50
C HIS A 222 5.41 -18.26 10.86
N GLY A 223 4.66 -17.77 9.87
CA GLY A 223 3.69 -18.58 9.12
C GLY A 223 4.36 -19.75 8.41
N THR A 224 5.39 -19.49 7.62
CA THR A 224 6.15 -20.50 6.87
C THR A 224 6.83 -21.51 7.80
N TYR A 225 7.39 -21.06 8.93
CA TYR A 225 7.97 -21.94 9.94
C TYR A 225 6.94 -22.98 10.44
N ASN A 226 5.74 -22.52 10.79
CA ASN A 226 4.66 -23.41 11.22
C ASN A 226 4.19 -24.34 10.09
N THR A 227 4.12 -23.84 8.85
CA THR A 227 3.78 -24.68 7.68
C THR A 227 4.79 -25.80 7.49
N LEU A 228 6.09 -25.51 7.53
CA LEU A 228 7.14 -26.50 7.32
C LEU A 228 7.13 -27.57 8.41
N LEU A 229 7.01 -27.19 9.68
CA LEU A 229 6.91 -28.15 10.78
C LEU A 229 5.68 -29.05 10.66
N ASN A 230 4.51 -28.49 10.33
CA ASN A 230 3.30 -29.29 10.16
C ASN A 230 3.37 -30.21 8.94
N ALA A 231 3.97 -29.75 7.84
CA ALA A 231 4.22 -30.60 6.67
C ALA A 231 5.16 -31.77 7.05
N GLY A 232 6.25 -31.50 7.76
CA GLY A 232 7.16 -32.53 8.26
C GLY A 232 6.47 -33.55 9.17
N ARG A 233 5.63 -33.09 10.10
CA ARG A 233 4.85 -33.97 10.98
C ARG A 233 3.88 -34.85 10.22
N GLN A 234 3.09 -34.26 9.32
CA GLN A 234 2.02 -34.97 8.62
C GLN A 234 2.56 -35.91 7.54
N GLN A 235 3.57 -35.48 6.78
CA GLN A 235 4.01 -36.17 5.57
C GLN A 235 5.24 -37.03 5.80
N LEU A 236 6.09 -36.67 6.75
CA LEU A 236 7.35 -37.35 7.04
C LEU A 236 7.36 -38.04 8.41
N GLY A 237 6.25 -37.95 9.16
CA GLY A 237 6.09 -38.59 10.47
C GLY A 237 7.01 -38.03 11.55
N ILE A 238 7.52 -36.80 11.37
CA ILE A 238 8.41 -36.16 12.36
C ILE A 238 7.65 -35.98 13.68
N PRO A 239 8.22 -36.40 14.83
CA PRO A 239 7.58 -36.21 16.13
C PRO A 239 7.24 -34.75 16.43
N GLN A 240 6.19 -34.52 17.22
CA GLN A 240 5.69 -33.17 17.53
C GLN A 240 6.79 -32.25 18.12
N GLU A 241 7.63 -32.81 18.99
CA GLU A 241 8.72 -32.12 19.71
C GLU A 241 10.03 -32.06 18.91
N ALA A 242 10.09 -32.73 17.75
CA ALA A 242 11.28 -32.72 16.89
C ALA A 242 11.22 -31.57 15.87
N ASN A 243 12.39 -31.18 15.38
CA ASN A 243 12.56 -30.19 14.32
C ASN A 243 12.84 -30.87 12.96
N LEU A 244 13.20 -30.11 11.93
CA LEU A 244 13.44 -30.61 10.58
C LEU A 244 14.90 -31.03 10.32
N ALA A 245 15.68 -31.35 11.36
CA ALA A 245 17.07 -31.76 11.19
C ALA A 245 17.22 -32.97 10.27
N GLY A 246 18.19 -32.90 9.36
CA GLY A 246 18.46 -33.94 8.35
C GLY A 246 17.48 -33.98 7.18
N HIS A 247 16.56 -33.00 7.08
CA HIS A 247 15.57 -32.94 6.01
C HIS A 247 15.86 -31.76 5.07
N LEU A 248 15.67 -32.00 3.78
CA LEU A 248 15.87 -31.00 2.73
C LEU A 248 14.52 -30.43 2.26
N PHE A 249 14.35 -29.12 2.39
CA PHE A 249 13.23 -28.38 1.83
C PHE A 249 13.63 -27.76 0.48
N VAL A 250 12.93 -28.10 -0.59
CA VAL A 250 13.17 -27.54 -1.93
C VAL A 250 11.95 -26.73 -2.35
N SER A 251 12.16 -25.47 -2.71
CA SER A 251 11.10 -24.54 -3.12
C SER A 251 11.62 -23.49 -4.10
N SER A 252 10.78 -22.51 -4.45
CA SER A 252 11.13 -21.40 -5.32
C SER A 252 10.54 -20.06 -4.88
N GLY A 253 11.13 -18.98 -5.40
CA GLY A 253 10.76 -17.59 -5.16
C GLY A 253 11.40 -16.98 -3.91
N LEU A 254 12.03 -15.81 -4.07
CA LEU A 254 12.60 -14.98 -3.00
C LEU A 254 12.01 -13.55 -3.00
N GLY A 255 10.77 -13.42 -3.49
CA GLY A 255 9.98 -12.19 -3.51
C GLY A 255 9.56 -11.72 -2.10
N GLY A 256 8.61 -10.78 -2.03
CA GLY A 256 8.18 -10.12 -0.78
C GLY A 256 7.83 -11.10 0.34
N MET A 257 7.00 -12.10 0.05
CA MET A 257 6.56 -13.13 1.01
C MET A 257 7.44 -14.38 0.95
N SER A 258 7.72 -14.89 -0.26
CA SER A 258 8.48 -16.13 -0.47
C SER A 258 9.95 -16.03 -0.06
N GLY A 259 10.50 -14.82 0.10
CA GLY A 259 11.82 -14.59 0.70
C GLY A 259 11.97 -15.09 2.14
N ALA A 260 10.87 -15.31 2.86
CA ALA A 260 10.87 -15.82 4.24
C ALA A 260 11.23 -17.31 4.36
N GLN A 261 11.20 -18.06 3.26
CA GLN A 261 11.34 -19.51 3.25
C GLN A 261 12.68 -20.01 3.80
N GLY A 262 13.79 -19.37 3.40
CA GLY A 262 15.13 -19.74 3.86
C GLY A 262 15.28 -19.60 5.38
N MET A 263 14.97 -18.41 5.90
CA MET A 263 14.99 -18.13 7.34
C MET A 263 14.03 -19.04 8.12
N ALA A 264 12.80 -19.27 7.63
CA ALA A 264 11.84 -20.14 8.28
C ALA A 264 12.35 -21.59 8.40
N CYS A 265 12.95 -22.13 7.33
CA CYS A 265 13.52 -23.47 7.33
C CYS A 265 14.74 -23.56 8.27
N LYS A 266 15.61 -22.55 8.27
CA LYS A 266 16.75 -22.45 9.19
C LYS A 266 16.30 -22.46 10.65
N ILE A 267 15.28 -21.68 11.00
CA ILE A 267 14.70 -21.66 12.36
C ILE A 267 14.08 -23.02 12.70
N ALA A 268 13.43 -23.68 11.73
CA ALA A 268 12.90 -25.04 11.88
C ALA A 268 13.99 -26.13 11.93
N GLY A 269 15.28 -25.79 11.89
CA GLY A 269 16.39 -26.72 11.98
C GLY A 269 16.66 -27.55 10.72
N GLY A 270 16.03 -27.21 9.58
CA GLY A 270 16.21 -27.89 8.30
C GLY A 270 17.21 -27.21 7.38
N VAL A 271 17.41 -27.78 6.19
CA VAL A 271 18.18 -27.19 5.10
C VAL A 271 17.22 -26.81 3.97
N ALA A 272 17.34 -25.60 3.43
CA ALA A 272 16.52 -25.13 2.31
C ALA A 272 17.33 -24.87 1.03
N ILE A 273 16.77 -25.26 -0.10
CA ILE A 273 17.16 -24.79 -1.44
C ILE A 273 15.95 -24.03 -2.00
N VAL A 274 16.10 -22.72 -2.20
CA VAL A 274 15.04 -21.86 -2.74
C VAL A 274 15.51 -21.27 -4.06
N ALA A 275 14.96 -21.76 -5.18
CA ALA A 275 15.32 -21.28 -6.51
C ALA A 275 14.73 -19.90 -6.80
N GLU A 276 15.50 -18.99 -7.39
CA GLU A 276 15.06 -17.65 -7.80
C GLU A 276 15.73 -17.26 -9.11
N VAL A 277 14.96 -16.67 -10.01
CA VAL A 277 15.40 -16.27 -11.36
C VAL A 277 15.84 -14.81 -11.42
N ASP A 278 15.37 -13.96 -10.50
CA ASP A 278 15.74 -12.54 -10.39
C ASP A 278 16.92 -12.36 -9.41
N PRO A 279 18.15 -12.08 -9.90
CA PRO A 279 19.33 -11.92 -9.05
C PRO A 279 19.19 -10.79 -8.01
N SER A 280 18.37 -9.78 -8.31
CA SER A 280 18.16 -8.67 -7.38
C SER A 280 17.41 -9.13 -6.12
N ARG A 281 16.54 -10.14 -6.22
CA ARG A 281 15.83 -10.73 -5.08
C ARG A 281 16.79 -11.54 -4.21
N ILE A 282 17.64 -12.35 -4.83
CA ILE A 282 18.69 -13.12 -4.15
C ILE A 282 19.58 -12.18 -3.34
N LYS A 283 20.13 -11.14 -3.98
CA LYS A 283 20.98 -10.14 -3.32
C LYS A 283 20.27 -9.47 -2.14
N THR A 284 19.01 -9.05 -2.33
CA THR A 284 18.22 -8.43 -1.25
C THR A 284 18.12 -9.35 -0.03
N ARG A 285 17.82 -10.65 -0.23
CA ARG A 285 17.67 -11.61 0.88
C ARG A 285 18.99 -11.97 1.53
N HIS A 286 20.06 -12.09 0.75
CA HIS A 286 21.40 -12.32 1.27
C HIS A 286 21.87 -11.14 2.14
N ASP A 287 21.71 -9.90 1.66
CA ASP A 287 22.09 -8.70 2.41
C ASP A 287 21.30 -8.54 3.73
N GLN A 288 20.06 -9.05 3.76
CA GLN A 288 19.23 -9.11 4.97
C GLN A 288 19.63 -10.24 5.92
N GLY A 289 20.44 -11.21 5.47
CA GLY A 289 20.78 -12.44 6.21
C GLY A 289 19.68 -13.50 6.23
N TRP A 290 18.78 -13.49 5.23
CA TRP A 290 17.59 -14.36 5.15
C TRP A 290 17.81 -15.66 4.38
N VAL A 291 18.87 -15.70 3.58
CA VAL A 291 19.36 -16.87 2.83
C VAL A 291 20.86 -16.97 3.00
#